data_AF-A0A954TP65-F1
#
_entry.id   AF-A0A954TP65-F1
#
_cell.length_a   1.000
_cell.length_b   1.000
_cell.length_c   1.000
_cell.angle_alpha   90.00
_cell.angle_beta   90.00
_cell.angle_gamma   90.00
#
_symmetry.space_group_name_H-M   'P 1'
#
loop_
_entity.id
_entity.type
_entity.pdbx_description
1 polymer ?
#
loop_
_entity_poly.entity_id
_entity_poly.type
_entity_poly.pdbx_seq_one_letter_code
_entity_poly.pdbx_strand_id
1 'polypeptide(L)'
;MPNPNKQPAHGRALGFVLCFCLAVISGCNSAEAQLPFERPPIRYSTTDANDAVAELGKRVDSGQTNLEYDPKFGYLNSLLKELRIPVDSQTLVFAKNSLQRIKISPHNPRAIYFNDETYLGYVPGGEVIEIASTDAMLGTVFYTLSQSTDLDPPRLQRKTEQCLFCHASSHTGRVPGLMMQSVFSDSNGYRAFPQESIFPKPTGSLEGRWAGWFVTGTHG
;
A
#
# COMPACT_ATOMS: atom_id res chain seq x y z
N MET A 1 58.23 35.18 -34.56
CA MET A 1 58.65 36.05 -35.69
C MET A 1 58.65 35.19 -36.95
N PRO A 2 58.16 35.60 -38.15
CA PRO A 2 57.35 36.77 -38.54
C PRO A 2 55.98 36.40 -39.18
N ASN A 3 55.10 37.39 -39.31
CA ASN A 3 53.93 37.44 -40.22
C ASN A 3 54.30 38.45 -41.34
N PRO A 4 53.98 38.25 -42.63
CA PRO A 4 52.80 38.94 -43.19
C PRO A 4 52.14 38.31 -44.46
N ASN A 5 50.81 38.42 -44.53
CA ASN A 5 49.96 38.82 -45.67
C ASN A 5 50.27 38.35 -47.10
N LYS A 6 49.25 37.74 -47.75
CA LYS A 6 48.49 38.33 -48.88
C LYS A 6 47.35 37.41 -49.37
N GLN A 7 46.12 37.87 -49.24
CA GLN A 7 44.98 37.54 -50.12
C GLN A 7 45.08 38.37 -51.43
N PRO A 8 44.38 38.10 -52.57
CA PRO A 8 42.93 37.79 -52.60
C PRO A 8 42.32 37.01 -53.81
N ALA A 9 41.00 36.77 -53.67
CA ALA A 9 39.93 36.81 -54.68
C ALA A 9 39.64 35.63 -55.65
N HIS A 10 38.38 35.64 -56.11
CA HIS A 10 37.64 34.72 -57.00
C HIS A 10 36.93 33.56 -56.25
N GLY A 11 35.65 33.27 -56.45
CA GLY A 11 34.65 33.78 -57.37
C GLY A 11 33.28 33.21 -56.97
N ARG A 12 32.23 33.81 -57.52
CA ARG A 12 30.82 33.54 -57.23
C ARG A 12 30.41 32.13 -57.67
N ALA A 13 29.48 31.55 -56.91
CA ALA A 13 28.15 31.12 -57.37
C ALA A 13 27.74 29.69 -57.01
N LEU A 14 26.48 29.62 -56.58
CA LEU A 14 25.48 28.62 -56.92
C LEU A 14 25.47 27.30 -56.13
N GLY A 15 24.33 27.04 -55.50
CA GLY A 15 23.98 25.69 -55.07
C GLY A 15 22.90 25.68 -54.00
N PHE A 16 21.65 25.89 -54.40
CA PHE A 16 20.46 25.55 -53.62
C PHE A 16 20.58 24.12 -53.06
N VAL A 17 20.67 23.98 -51.74
CA VAL A 17 20.30 22.73 -51.05
C VAL A 17 19.32 23.12 -49.95
N LEU A 18 18.11 23.46 -50.37
CA LEU A 18 16.95 23.59 -49.50
C LEU A 18 16.13 22.31 -49.67
N CYS A 19 16.50 21.24 -48.98
CA CYS A 19 15.67 20.05 -48.89
C CYS A 19 16.09 19.13 -47.74
N PHE A 20 15.10 18.66 -46.98
CA PHE A 20 15.18 17.67 -45.90
C PHE A 20 15.67 18.13 -44.53
N CYS A 21 14.88 18.96 -43.86
CA CYS A 21 14.55 18.70 -42.46
C CYS A 21 13.12 18.16 -42.42
N LEU A 22 12.99 16.84 -42.60
CA LEU A 22 11.75 16.14 -42.29
C LEU A 22 11.40 16.47 -40.84
N ALA A 23 10.25 17.12 -40.64
CA ALA A 23 9.65 17.25 -39.32
C ALA A 23 9.31 15.85 -38.82
N VAL A 24 10.25 15.22 -38.10
CA VAL A 24 9.93 14.11 -37.20
C VAL A 24 9.22 14.77 -36.02
N ILE A 25 7.94 15.09 -36.21
CA ILE A 25 7.00 15.13 -35.10
C ILE A 25 6.87 13.66 -34.70
N SER A 26 7.87 13.17 -33.97
CA SER A 26 7.69 12.00 -33.12
C SER A 26 6.54 12.39 -32.22
N GLY A 27 5.36 11.86 -32.53
CA GLY A 27 4.25 11.89 -31.61
C GLY A 27 4.82 11.49 -30.27
N CYS A 28 4.77 12.42 -29.32
CA CYS A 28 4.98 12.11 -27.94
C CYS A 28 3.82 11.19 -27.58
N ASN A 29 3.96 9.90 -27.93
CA ASN A 29 3.29 8.86 -27.18
C ASN A 29 3.89 9.03 -25.79
N SER A 30 3.20 9.80 -24.95
CA SER A 30 3.32 9.66 -23.52
C SER A 30 3.10 8.16 -23.27
N ALA A 31 4.19 7.41 -23.19
CA ALA A 31 4.16 6.07 -22.65
C ALA A 31 3.76 6.28 -21.20
N GLU A 32 2.45 6.28 -20.94
CA GLU A 32 1.93 6.47 -19.61
C GLU A 32 2.41 5.28 -18.79
N ALA A 33 3.42 5.54 -17.96
CA ALA A 33 3.85 4.69 -16.85
C ALA A 33 2.75 4.54 -15.77
N GLN A 34 1.54 5.02 -16.05
CA GLN A 34 0.39 4.98 -15.16
C GLN A 34 -0.07 3.54 -14.97
N LEU A 35 -0.12 3.13 -13.70
CA LEU A 35 -0.52 1.79 -13.27
C LEU A 35 -1.94 1.47 -13.78
N PRO A 36 -2.24 0.21 -14.17
CA PRO A 36 -3.53 -0.12 -14.78
C PRO A 36 -4.75 0.29 -13.95
N PHE A 37 -4.66 0.20 -12.62
CA PHE A 37 -5.74 0.56 -11.70
C PHE A 37 -5.96 2.09 -11.57
N GLU A 38 -5.04 2.92 -12.07
CA GLU A 38 -5.21 4.38 -12.12
C GLU A 38 -5.87 4.87 -13.41
N ARG A 39 -6.17 3.96 -14.34
CA ARG A 39 -6.84 4.28 -15.61
C ARG A 39 -8.36 4.12 -15.48
N PRO A 40 -9.16 4.74 -16.38
CA PRO A 40 -10.58 4.42 -16.50
C PRO A 40 -10.79 2.91 -16.72
N PRO A 41 -11.85 2.31 -16.15
CA PRO A 41 -12.92 2.96 -15.38
C PRO A 41 -12.63 3.14 -13.88
N ILE A 42 -11.52 2.59 -13.35
CA ILE A 42 -11.28 2.51 -11.90
C ILE A 42 -10.82 3.86 -11.33
N ARG A 43 -9.78 4.46 -11.93
CA ARG A 43 -9.13 5.70 -11.44
C ARG A 43 -8.91 5.67 -9.92
N TYR A 44 -8.27 4.60 -9.43
CA TYR A 44 -8.25 4.22 -8.02
C TYR A 44 -8.01 5.39 -7.08
N SER A 45 -6.99 6.21 -7.31
CA SER A 45 -6.60 7.27 -6.38
C SER A 45 -7.58 8.45 -6.30
N THR A 46 -8.40 8.66 -7.33
CA THR A 46 -9.30 9.84 -7.42
C THR A 46 -10.77 9.50 -7.30
N THR A 47 -11.15 8.24 -7.50
CA THR A 47 -12.54 7.79 -7.34
C THR A 47 -12.85 7.60 -5.87
N ASP A 48 -14.01 8.10 -5.42
CA ASP A 48 -14.47 7.91 -4.05
C ASP A 48 -14.76 6.44 -3.76
N ALA A 49 -14.35 6.00 -2.56
CA ALA A 49 -14.63 4.65 -2.08
C ALA A 49 -16.03 4.57 -1.46
N ASN A 50 -16.64 3.40 -1.58
CA ASN A 50 -17.97 3.05 -1.09
C ASN A 50 -17.97 1.72 -0.31
N ASP A 51 -16.84 1.42 0.33
CA ASP A 51 -16.68 0.27 1.22
C ASP A 51 -17.10 0.57 2.68
N ALA A 52 -17.10 -0.46 3.53
CA ALA A 52 -17.54 -0.36 4.93
C ALA A 52 -16.81 0.73 5.75
N VAL A 53 -15.52 0.96 5.47
CA VAL A 53 -14.70 1.95 6.19
C VAL A 53 -14.98 3.36 5.67
N ALA A 54 -15.18 3.53 4.36
CA ALA A 54 -15.63 4.80 3.78
C ALA A 54 -16.98 5.23 4.36
N GLU A 55 -17.93 4.30 4.46
CA GLU A 55 -19.24 4.55 5.07
C GLU A 55 -19.12 4.89 6.57
N LEU A 56 -18.27 4.18 7.32
CA LEU A 56 -17.99 4.53 8.71
C LEU A 56 -17.41 5.95 8.83
N GLY A 57 -16.46 6.32 7.98
CA GLY A 57 -15.88 7.66 7.93
C GLY A 57 -16.96 8.74 7.78
N LYS A 58 -17.90 8.57 6.83
CA LYS A 58 -19.03 9.48 6.64
C LYS A 58 -19.92 9.59 7.89
N ARG A 59 -20.18 8.49 8.59
CA ARG A 59 -20.97 8.49 9.84
C ARG A 59 -20.26 9.22 10.97
N VAL A 60 -18.94 9.03 11.11
CA VAL A 60 -18.12 9.73 12.12
C VAL A 60 -18.04 11.22 11.82
N ASP A 61 -17.76 11.60 10.58
CA ASP A 61 -17.62 13.00 10.17
C ASP A 61 -18.93 13.80 10.31
N SER A 62 -20.08 13.14 10.12
CA SER A 62 -21.41 13.74 10.30
C SER A 62 -21.94 13.69 11.74
N GLY A 63 -21.21 13.07 12.67
CA GLY A 63 -21.63 12.91 14.07
C GLY A 63 -22.75 11.88 14.28
N GLN A 64 -23.04 11.01 13.31
CA GLN A 64 -24.02 9.94 13.45
C GLN A 64 -23.53 8.81 14.35
N THR A 65 -22.20 8.61 14.44
CA THR A 65 -21.56 7.71 15.39
C THR A 65 -20.28 8.33 15.91
N ASN A 66 -19.80 7.86 17.07
CA ASN A 66 -18.54 8.28 17.65
C ASN A 66 -17.63 7.07 17.87
N LEU A 67 -16.34 7.23 17.59
CA LEU A 67 -15.34 6.21 17.92
C LEU A 67 -14.82 6.49 19.33
N GLU A 68 -15.24 5.67 20.29
CA GLU A 68 -14.77 5.77 21.67
C GLU A 68 -13.30 5.36 21.77
N TYR A 69 -12.51 6.18 22.48
CA TYR A 69 -11.11 5.91 22.79
C TYR A 69 -10.99 5.11 24.09
N ASP A 70 -10.30 3.97 24.02
CA ASP A 70 -9.94 3.16 25.17
C ASP A 70 -8.49 3.46 25.62
N PRO A 71 -8.21 3.76 26.90
CA PRO A 71 -6.85 4.08 27.35
C PRO A 71 -5.81 2.98 27.12
N LYS A 72 -6.23 1.72 27.00
CA LYS A 72 -5.37 0.55 26.78
C LYS A 72 -5.29 0.17 25.30
N PHE A 73 -6.41 0.25 24.59
CA PHE A 73 -6.52 -0.26 23.21
C PHE A 73 -6.70 0.83 22.14
N GLY A 74 -6.80 2.09 22.55
CA GLY A 74 -7.14 3.21 21.67
C GLY A 74 -8.52 3.00 21.03
N TYR A 75 -8.62 3.22 19.72
CA TYR A 75 -9.88 3.06 18.98
C TYR A 75 -10.17 1.63 18.52
N LEU A 76 -9.39 0.64 18.96
CA LEU A 76 -9.54 -0.74 18.49
C LEU A 76 -10.97 -1.27 18.74
N ASN A 77 -11.44 -1.18 19.98
CA ASN A 77 -12.72 -1.78 20.37
C ASN A 77 -13.91 -1.12 19.65
N SER A 78 -13.89 0.22 19.50
CA SER A 78 -14.92 0.97 18.78
C SER A 78 -14.91 0.66 17.28
N LEU A 79 -13.74 0.54 16.66
CA LEU A 79 -13.62 0.13 15.26
C LEU A 79 -14.12 -1.31 15.03
N LEU A 80 -13.74 -2.27 15.88
CA LEU A 80 -14.21 -3.66 15.75
C LEU A 80 -15.74 -3.73 15.83
N LYS A 81 -16.34 -2.97 16.75
CA LYS A 81 -17.80 -2.88 16.89
C LYS A 81 -18.47 -2.25 15.66
N GLU A 82 -18.01 -1.07 15.25
CA GLU A 82 -18.62 -0.31 14.14
C GLU A 82 -18.48 -1.00 12.78
N LEU A 83 -17.35 -1.70 12.57
CA LEU A 83 -17.08 -2.47 11.35
C LEU A 83 -17.57 -3.92 11.44
N ARG A 84 -18.18 -4.32 12.57
CA ARG A 84 -18.70 -5.67 12.82
C ARG A 84 -17.63 -6.75 12.59
N ILE A 85 -16.44 -6.52 13.10
CA ILE A 85 -15.32 -7.45 13.06
C ILE A 85 -15.35 -8.29 14.35
N PRO A 86 -15.51 -9.61 14.28
CA PRO A 86 -15.50 -10.46 15.47
C PRO A 86 -14.15 -10.40 16.19
N VAL A 87 -14.16 -10.23 17.52
CA VAL A 87 -12.93 -10.16 18.32
C VAL A 87 -12.17 -11.49 18.31
N ASP A 88 -12.89 -12.61 18.18
CA ASP A 88 -12.37 -13.97 18.07
C ASP A 88 -11.75 -14.31 16.71
N SER A 89 -11.87 -13.42 15.70
CA SER A 89 -11.12 -13.52 14.44
C SER A 89 -9.62 -13.24 14.60
N GLN A 90 -9.17 -12.83 15.79
CA GLN A 90 -7.81 -12.40 16.06
C GLN A 90 -6.76 -13.44 15.63
N THR A 91 -5.77 -12.98 14.88
CA THR A 91 -4.52 -13.68 14.60
C THR A 91 -3.33 -12.81 14.96
N LEU A 92 -2.20 -13.40 15.35
CA LEU A 92 -0.99 -12.67 15.73
C LEU A 92 0.14 -12.89 14.73
N VAL A 93 0.81 -11.81 14.37
CA VAL A 93 1.95 -11.77 13.44
C VAL A 93 3.18 -11.23 14.18
N PHE A 94 4.20 -12.07 14.29
CA PHE A 94 5.43 -11.80 15.05
C PHE A 94 6.52 -11.18 14.16
N ALA A 95 6.38 -11.35 12.84
CA ALA A 95 7.31 -10.82 11.86
C ALA A 95 7.22 -9.30 11.70
N LYS A 96 8.38 -8.65 11.56
CA LYS A 96 8.54 -7.21 11.31
C LYS A 96 8.33 -6.84 9.84
N ASN A 97 7.15 -7.15 9.31
CA ASN A 97 6.78 -6.93 7.90
C ASN A 97 5.59 -5.95 7.70
N SER A 98 5.33 -5.08 8.68
CA SER A 98 4.30 -4.02 8.63
C SER A 98 4.90 -2.64 8.39
N LEU A 99 4.02 -1.67 8.12
CA LEU A 99 4.30 -0.23 8.21
C LEU A 99 4.94 0.11 9.58
N GLN A 100 4.38 -0.44 10.66
CA GLN A 100 4.79 -0.18 12.04
C GLN A 100 5.90 -1.13 12.56
N ARG A 101 6.78 -1.64 11.69
CA ARG A 101 7.80 -2.67 12.02
C ARG A 101 8.68 -2.39 13.24
N ILE A 102 8.91 -1.12 13.58
CA ILE A 102 9.75 -0.70 14.72
C ILE A 102 9.09 -1.05 16.07
N LYS A 103 7.75 -1.10 16.11
CA LYS A 103 6.96 -1.42 17.31
C LYS A 103 6.66 -2.91 17.43
N ILE A 104 6.85 -3.69 16.36
CA ILE A 104 6.54 -5.11 16.33
C ILE A 104 7.75 -5.90 16.85
N SER A 105 7.52 -6.87 17.72
CA SER A 105 8.52 -7.84 18.14
C SER A 105 7.84 -9.14 18.58
N PRO A 106 8.59 -10.23 18.81
CA PRO A 106 7.96 -11.43 19.34
C PRO A 106 7.26 -11.25 20.69
N HIS A 107 7.68 -10.26 21.49
CA HIS A 107 7.06 -9.89 22.76
C HIS A 107 6.00 -8.78 22.62
N ASN A 108 5.84 -8.22 21.43
CA ASN A 108 4.81 -7.22 21.09
C ASN A 108 4.31 -7.47 19.66
N PRO A 109 3.59 -8.58 19.42
CA PRO A 109 3.17 -8.96 18.08
C PRO A 109 2.08 -8.02 17.57
N ARG A 110 1.98 -7.89 16.24
CA ARG A 110 0.83 -7.25 15.59
C ARG A 110 -0.35 -8.21 15.63
N ALA A 111 -1.53 -7.71 15.99
CA ALA A 111 -2.78 -8.42 15.81
C ALA A 111 -3.43 -8.04 14.48
N ILE A 112 -4.01 -9.03 13.79
CA ILE A 112 -4.93 -8.83 12.67
C ILE A 112 -6.30 -9.37 13.09
N TYR A 113 -7.33 -8.56 12.92
CA TYR A 113 -8.74 -8.95 13.04
C TYR A 113 -9.39 -8.84 11.67
N PHE A 114 -10.39 -9.65 11.39
CA PHE A 114 -11.04 -9.63 10.08
C PHE A 114 -12.49 -10.10 10.11
N ASN A 115 -13.26 -9.62 9.15
CA ASN A 115 -14.48 -10.26 8.68
C ASN A 115 -14.35 -10.46 7.14
N ASP A 116 -15.45 -10.74 6.47
CA ASP A 116 -15.43 -11.05 5.03
C ASP A 116 -15.01 -9.86 4.16
N GLU A 117 -15.17 -8.62 4.64
CA GLU A 117 -14.97 -7.40 3.85
C GLU A 117 -13.78 -6.57 4.32
N THR A 118 -13.46 -6.63 5.62
CA THR A 118 -12.51 -5.70 6.27
C THR A 118 -11.50 -6.44 7.14
N TYR A 119 -10.24 -6.00 7.04
CA TYR A 119 -9.11 -6.43 7.84
C TYR A 119 -8.57 -5.24 8.63
N LEU A 120 -8.34 -5.43 9.93
CA LEU A 120 -7.85 -4.41 10.85
C LEU A 120 -6.54 -4.89 11.50
N GLY A 121 -5.47 -4.16 11.26
CA GLY A 121 -4.16 -4.33 11.87
C GLY A 121 -3.95 -3.43 13.07
N TYR A 122 -3.61 -4.04 14.20
CA TYR A 122 -3.37 -3.37 15.48
C TYR A 122 -1.99 -3.75 16.05
N VAL A 123 -1.20 -2.74 16.41
CA VAL A 123 0.06 -2.94 17.14
C VAL A 123 -0.08 -2.25 18.49
N PRO A 124 0.11 -2.94 19.63
CA PRO A 124 0.07 -2.29 20.93
C PRO A 124 1.11 -1.15 21.01
N GLY A 125 0.66 0.04 21.42
CA GLY A 125 1.47 1.26 21.43
C GLY A 125 1.86 1.79 20.04
N GLY A 126 1.16 1.35 19.00
CA GLY A 126 1.26 1.88 17.63
C GLY A 126 0.60 3.26 17.48
N GLU A 127 1.09 4.04 16.53
CA GLU A 127 0.61 5.41 16.26
C GLU A 127 -0.69 5.41 15.46
N VAL A 128 -0.93 4.34 14.70
CA VAL A 128 -2.11 4.19 13.86
C VAL A 128 -2.68 2.78 13.94
N ILE A 129 -3.98 2.67 13.71
CA ILE A 129 -4.64 1.42 13.32
C ILE A 129 -4.65 1.36 11.79
N GLU A 130 -4.15 0.27 11.22
CA GLU A 130 -4.10 0.02 9.78
C GLU A 130 -5.36 -0.74 9.37
N ILE A 131 -6.06 -0.34 8.31
CA ILE A 131 -7.31 -0.99 7.89
C ILE A 131 -7.29 -1.21 6.38
N ALA A 132 -7.72 -2.38 5.94
CA ALA A 132 -7.93 -2.71 4.54
C ALA A 132 -9.38 -3.18 4.35
N SER A 133 -10.09 -2.62 3.39
CA SER A 133 -11.52 -2.85 3.17
C SER A 133 -11.77 -3.14 1.68
N THR A 134 -12.79 -3.92 1.37
CA THR A 134 -13.09 -4.31 -0.02
C THR A 134 -14.18 -3.44 -0.61
N ASP A 135 -13.86 -2.77 -1.71
CA ASP A 135 -14.77 -1.97 -2.52
C ASP A 135 -15.09 -2.69 -3.84
N ALA A 136 -16.36 -2.65 -4.26
CA ALA A 136 -16.83 -3.35 -5.45
C ALA A 136 -16.20 -2.84 -6.78
N MET A 137 -15.78 -1.58 -6.83
CA MET A 137 -15.19 -0.94 -8.01
C MET A 137 -13.68 -0.78 -7.88
N LEU A 138 -13.19 -0.46 -6.67
CA LEU A 138 -11.78 -0.11 -6.43
C LEU A 138 -10.93 -1.32 -6.00
N GLY A 139 -11.55 -2.44 -5.64
CA GLY A 139 -10.85 -3.57 -5.05
C GLY A 139 -10.50 -3.28 -3.58
N THR A 140 -9.30 -3.64 -3.13
CA THR A 140 -8.90 -3.37 -1.74
C THR A 140 -8.51 -1.90 -1.55
N VAL A 141 -9.16 -1.24 -0.61
CA VAL A 141 -8.91 0.14 -0.20
C VAL A 141 -8.24 0.18 1.18
N PHE A 142 -7.20 1.01 1.32
CA PHE A 142 -6.38 1.08 2.53
C PHE A 142 -6.60 2.38 3.30
N TYR A 143 -6.69 2.27 4.62
CA TYR A 143 -6.92 3.37 5.54
C TYR A 143 -5.99 3.29 6.74
N THR A 144 -5.82 4.43 7.41
CA THR A 144 -5.27 4.50 8.75
C THR A 144 -6.16 5.36 9.64
N LEU A 145 -6.30 4.98 10.91
CA LEU A 145 -6.83 5.85 11.96
C LEU A 145 -5.71 6.20 12.94
N SER A 146 -5.50 7.50 13.19
CA SER A 146 -4.56 7.93 14.25
C SER A 146 -5.05 7.48 15.63
N GLN A 147 -4.14 6.99 16.47
CA GLN A 147 -4.41 6.68 17.87
C GLN A 147 -4.24 7.91 18.79
N SER A 148 -3.86 9.08 18.26
CA SER A 148 -3.86 10.32 19.05
C SER A 148 -5.30 10.81 19.30
N THR A 149 -5.54 11.33 20.51
CA THR A 149 -6.78 11.99 20.91
C THR A 149 -6.80 13.49 20.61
N ASP A 150 -5.79 14.02 19.91
CA ASP A 150 -5.71 15.45 19.55
C ASP A 150 -6.71 15.84 18.44
N LEU A 151 -7.26 14.85 17.73
CA LEU A 151 -8.28 15.04 16.69
C LEU A 151 -9.62 14.49 17.17
N ASP A 152 -10.61 15.37 17.25
CA ASP A 152 -11.99 15.05 17.59
C ASP A 152 -12.97 15.67 16.56
N PRO A 153 -13.72 14.87 15.79
CA PRO A 153 -13.69 13.41 15.77
C PRO A 153 -12.41 12.85 15.13
N PRO A 154 -12.00 11.61 15.47
CA PRO A 154 -10.87 10.96 14.83
C PRO A 154 -11.17 10.67 13.35
N ARG A 155 -10.16 10.78 12.48
CA ARG A 155 -10.35 10.70 11.01
C ARG A 155 -9.79 9.41 10.41
N LEU A 156 -10.66 8.67 9.72
CA LEU A 156 -10.27 7.57 8.84
C LEU A 156 -9.63 8.13 7.56
N GLN A 157 -8.31 8.00 7.45
CA GLN A 157 -7.56 8.55 6.32
C GLN A 157 -7.27 7.47 5.28
N ARG A 158 -7.82 7.63 4.08
CA ARG A 158 -7.47 6.78 2.93
C ARG A 158 -6.01 6.98 2.52
N LYS A 159 -5.31 5.89 2.22
CA LYS A 159 -3.90 5.89 1.77
C LYS A 159 -3.80 5.36 0.34
N THR A 160 -3.43 6.23 -0.59
CA THR A 160 -3.33 5.92 -2.02
C THR A 160 -1.89 5.68 -2.49
N GLU A 161 -0.88 5.96 -1.67
CA GLU A 161 0.52 5.76 -2.07
C GLU A 161 1.27 4.82 -1.12
N GLN A 162 1.39 5.20 0.16
CA GLN A 162 2.23 4.50 1.14
C GLN A 162 1.88 3.01 1.27
N CYS A 163 0.60 2.67 1.31
CA CYS A 163 0.16 1.27 1.38
C CYS A 163 0.34 0.54 0.05
N LEU A 164 0.10 1.22 -1.08
CA LEU A 164 0.20 0.63 -2.42
C LEU A 164 1.63 0.25 -2.79
N PHE A 165 2.65 0.85 -2.15
CA PHE A 165 4.05 0.44 -2.34
C PHE A 165 4.25 -1.07 -2.12
N CYS A 166 3.57 -1.66 -1.13
CA CYS A 166 3.59 -3.10 -0.88
C CYS A 166 2.36 -3.80 -1.47
N HIS A 167 1.19 -3.17 -1.40
CA HIS A 167 -0.10 -3.78 -1.69
C HIS A 167 -0.56 -3.68 -3.15
N ALA A 168 0.18 -2.99 -4.02
CA ALA A 168 -0.01 -3.02 -5.47
C ALA A 168 1.25 -3.54 -6.19
N SER A 169 1.83 -4.62 -5.64
CA SER A 169 3.08 -5.21 -6.12
C SER A 169 2.85 -6.41 -7.04
N SER A 170 3.93 -7.03 -7.53
CA SER A 170 3.84 -8.27 -8.30
C SER A 170 3.12 -9.40 -7.57
N HIS A 171 3.14 -9.40 -6.23
CA HIS A 171 2.49 -10.40 -5.40
C HIS A 171 0.96 -10.27 -5.36
N THR A 172 0.44 -9.10 -5.73
CA THR A 172 -1.00 -8.82 -5.84
C THR A 172 -1.44 -8.66 -7.29
N GLY A 173 -0.64 -9.14 -8.25
CA GLY A 173 -0.95 -8.97 -9.68
C GLY A 173 -0.85 -7.52 -10.16
N ARG A 174 -0.13 -6.66 -9.42
CA ARG A 174 -0.01 -5.21 -9.64
C ARG A 174 -1.34 -4.45 -9.57
N VAL A 175 -2.28 -4.96 -8.77
CA VAL A 175 -3.50 -4.26 -8.38
C VAL A 175 -3.56 -4.13 -6.85
N PRO A 176 -4.24 -3.11 -6.29
CA PRO A 176 -4.46 -2.99 -4.85
C PRO A 176 -5.09 -4.27 -4.28
N GLY A 177 -4.38 -4.91 -3.35
CA GLY A 177 -4.79 -6.21 -2.84
C GLY A 177 -4.16 -6.57 -1.50
N LEU A 178 -4.80 -7.52 -0.83
CA LEU A 178 -4.28 -8.15 0.37
C LEU A 178 -3.15 -9.10 0.03
N MET A 179 -2.20 -9.23 0.95
CA MET A 179 -1.07 -10.14 0.80
C MET A 179 -0.90 -10.94 2.09
N MET A 180 -0.76 -12.24 1.95
CA MET A 180 -0.37 -13.13 3.03
C MET A 180 1.04 -13.63 2.76
N GLN A 181 1.92 -13.45 3.74
CA GLN A 181 3.30 -13.93 3.69
C GLN A 181 3.55 -14.86 4.88
N SER A 182 4.11 -16.01 4.57
CA SER A 182 4.77 -16.89 5.52
C SER A 182 6.25 -16.52 5.53
N VAL A 183 6.74 -16.09 6.68
CA VAL A 183 8.08 -15.52 6.86
C VAL A 183 8.79 -16.24 8.00
N PHE A 184 9.92 -16.88 7.69
CA PHE A 184 10.83 -17.33 8.74
C PHE A 184 11.43 -16.10 9.39
N SER A 185 11.29 -16.00 10.72
CA SER A 185 11.81 -14.88 11.49
C SER A 185 12.87 -15.32 12.48
N ASP A 186 13.86 -14.47 12.71
CA ASP A 186 14.81 -14.63 13.80
C ASP A 186 14.16 -14.32 15.16
N SER A 187 14.92 -14.48 16.24
CA SER A 187 14.45 -14.18 17.60
C SER A 187 14.08 -12.71 17.83
N ASN A 188 14.43 -11.80 16.92
CA ASN A 188 14.09 -10.39 16.96
C ASN A 188 12.89 -10.04 16.06
N GLY A 189 12.28 -11.02 15.39
CA GLY A 189 11.16 -10.85 14.46
C GLY A 189 11.57 -10.33 13.08
N TYR A 190 12.87 -10.18 12.79
CA TYR A 190 13.33 -9.87 11.44
C TYR A 190 13.27 -11.11 10.57
N ARG A 191 13.12 -10.92 9.26
CA ARG A 191 13.22 -12.04 8.30
C ARG A 191 14.58 -12.72 8.47
N ALA A 192 14.55 -14.05 8.66
CA ALA A 192 15.75 -14.88 8.66
C ALA A 192 16.25 -15.04 7.22
N PHE A 193 17.49 -14.62 6.96
CA PHE A 193 18.17 -14.84 5.68
C PHE A 193 18.97 -16.15 5.74
N PRO A 194 19.09 -16.90 4.61
CA PRO A 194 18.68 -16.55 3.24
C PRO A 194 17.24 -16.95 2.86
N GLN A 195 16.40 -17.36 3.81
CA GLN A 195 15.06 -17.87 3.51
C GLN A 195 14.16 -16.80 2.87
N GLU A 196 13.62 -17.11 1.68
CA GLU A 196 12.65 -16.26 1.01
C GLU A 196 11.29 -16.27 1.73
N SER A 197 10.47 -15.25 1.46
CA SER A 197 9.07 -15.30 1.88
C SER A 197 8.33 -16.29 1.02
N ILE A 198 7.54 -17.11 1.68
CA ILE A 198 6.57 -17.94 0.99
C ILE A 198 5.29 -17.12 0.91
N PHE A 199 4.73 -17.00 -0.29
CA PHE A 199 3.39 -16.46 -0.52
C PHE A 199 2.44 -17.66 -0.64
N PRO A 200 1.72 -18.03 0.43
CA PRO A 200 0.93 -19.25 0.45
C PRO A 200 -0.11 -19.22 -0.66
N LYS A 201 -0.18 -20.31 -1.44
CA LYS A 201 -1.25 -20.52 -2.41
C LYS A 201 -2.34 -21.38 -1.78
N PRO A 202 -3.63 -21.18 -2.13
CA PRO A 202 -4.70 -22.04 -1.65
C PRO A 202 -4.44 -23.54 -1.87
N THR A 203 -3.75 -23.90 -2.96
CA THR A 203 -3.39 -25.26 -3.36
C THR A 203 -2.01 -25.73 -2.88
N GLY A 204 -1.24 -24.90 -2.16
CA GLY A 204 0.11 -25.25 -1.69
C GLY A 204 0.13 -26.20 -0.48
N SER A 205 1.30 -26.73 -0.12
CA SER A 205 1.44 -27.53 1.12
C SER A 205 1.11 -26.70 2.37
N LEU A 206 0.71 -27.35 3.46
CA LEU A 206 0.44 -26.69 4.75
C LEU A 206 1.72 -26.16 5.41
N GLU A 207 2.83 -26.88 5.29
CA GLU A 207 4.14 -26.54 5.88
C GLU A 207 4.63 -25.14 5.51
N GLY A 208 4.30 -24.66 4.30
CA GLY A 208 4.73 -23.35 3.83
C GLY A 208 3.84 -22.17 4.25
N ARG A 209 2.75 -22.37 5.00
CA ARG A 209 1.67 -21.37 5.10
C ARG A 209 1.76 -20.38 6.25
N TRP A 210 2.34 -20.74 7.38
CA TRP A 210 2.09 -20.00 8.64
C TRP A 210 3.36 -19.53 9.37
N ALA A 211 4.54 -19.56 8.74
CA ALA A 211 5.76 -19.09 9.40
C ALA A 211 5.61 -17.60 9.80
N GLY A 212 5.89 -17.30 11.08
CA GLY A 212 5.74 -15.96 11.65
C GLY A 212 4.33 -15.59 12.12
N TRP A 213 3.35 -16.49 11.97
CA TRP A 213 1.99 -16.38 12.49
C TRP A 213 1.80 -17.30 13.70
N PHE A 214 1.03 -16.86 14.69
CA PHE A 214 0.49 -17.78 15.68
C PHE A 214 -0.80 -18.38 15.15
N VAL A 215 -0.84 -19.71 15.05
CA VAL A 215 -2.00 -20.48 14.61
C VAL A 215 -2.38 -21.42 15.74
N THR A 216 -3.63 -21.32 16.20
CA THR A 216 -4.17 -22.27 17.17
C THR A 216 -4.61 -23.54 16.44
N GLY A 217 -4.16 -24.71 16.89
CA GLY A 217 -4.52 -25.99 16.28
C GLY A 217 -3.50 -27.09 16.60
N THR A 218 -3.83 -28.33 16.26
CA THR A 218 -2.92 -29.50 16.39
C THR A 218 -2.07 -29.72 15.14
N HIS A 219 -2.19 -28.86 14.14
CA HIS A 219 -1.50 -28.96 12.86
C HIS A 219 -0.87 -27.59 12.59
N GLY A 220 0.43 -27.48 12.86
CA GLY A 220 1.24 -26.27 12.71
C GLY A 220 2.71 -26.63 12.75
#